data_AF-A0A0F7CK51-F1
#
_entry.id   AF-A0A0F7CK51-F1
#
_cell.length_a   1.000
_cell.length_b   1.000
_cell.length_c   1.000
_cell.angle_alpha   90.00
_cell.angle_beta   90.00
_cell.angle_gamma   90.00
#
_symmetry.space_group_name_H-M   'P 1'
#
loop_
_entity.id
_entity.type
_entity.pdbx_description
1 polymer ?
#
loop_
_entity_poly.entity_id
_entity_poly.type
_entity_poly.pdbx_seq_one_letter_code
_entity_poly.pdbx_strand_id
1 'polypeptide(L)'
;MKNLNMFISPPLQFEVLEHDQVIAKVKLDYTNQTVDVWQDNEVTPVFLPFPGKQKVLVGDVLDYFESRCLPRSRHHIEKVLQSLGLREYVPTDIVKQTHGVLYDDYVWIRFSGEELTCADVHPRFASEQGLSSDLCKQ
;
A
#
# COMPACT_ATOMS: atom_id res chain seq x y z
N MET A 1 -17.65 10.15 -21.78
CA MET A 1 -17.92 10.03 -20.34
C MET A 1 -17.71 8.57 -19.98
N LYS A 2 -16.53 8.22 -19.45
CA LYS A 2 -16.19 6.82 -19.17
C LYS A 2 -16.83 6.43 -17.84
N ASN A 3 -17.58 5.34 -17.86
CA ASN A 3 -18.38 4.81 -16.77
C ASN A 3 -17.61 4.75 -15.45
N LEU A 4 -18.18 5.40 -14.43
CA LEU A 4 -17.73 5.37 -13.03
C LEU A 4 -18.16 4.03 -12.38
N ASN A 5 -17.86 2.91 -13.04
CA ASN A 5 -18.04 1.57 -12.51
C ASN A 5 -16.68 1.04 -12.03
N MET A 6 -16.14 1.69 -11.00
CA MET A 6 -15.28 0.99 -10.07
C MET A 6 -15.92 1.15 -8.69
N PHE A 7 -17.12 0.57 -8.57
CA PHE A 7 -17.62 0.16 -7.27
C PHE A 7 -16.55 -0.75 -6.69
N ILE A 8 -15.74 -0.20 -5.78
CA ILE A 8 -14.91 -1.03 -4.90
C ILE A 8 -15.93 -1.82 -4.10
N SER A 9 -16.27 -3.01 -4.58
CA SER A 9 -17.15 -3.91 -3.84
C SER A 9 -16.37 -4.29 -2.57
N PRO A 10 -16.82 -3.88 -1.38
CA PRO A 10 -16.27 -4.48 -0.17
C PRO A 10 -16.45 -6.00 -0.24
N PRO A 11 -15.49 -6.75 0.30
CA PRO A 11 -14.39 -6.28 1.15
C PRO A 11 -13.10 -5.90 0.38
N LEU A 12 -12.46 -4.81 0.80
CA LEU A 12 -11.11 -4.43 0.35
C LEU A 12 -10.11 -5.45 0.90
N GLN A 13 -9.36 -6.10 0.01
CA GLN A 13 -8.40 -7.14 0.36
C GLN A 13 -7.02 -6.77 -0.14
N PHE A 14 -6.02 -6.90 0.72
CA PHE A 14 -4.63 -6.65 0.38
C PHE A 14 -3.68 -7.49 1.23
N GLU A 15 -2.47 -7.65 0.72
CA GLU A 15 -1.36 -8.30 1.38
C GLU A 15 -0.31 -7.24 1.71
N VAL A 16 0.35 -7.40 2.86
CA VAL A 16 1.56 -6.66 3.19
C VAL A 16 2.72 -7.61 2.97
N LEU A 17 3.70 -7.17 2.19
CA LEU A 17 4.87 -7.94 1.82
C LEU A 17 6.13 -7.22 2.26
N GLU A 18 7.16 -7.96 2.63
CA GLU A 18 8.54 -7.49 2.71
C GLU A 18 9.33 -8.19 1.59
N HIS A 19 9.87 -7.43 0.65
CA HIS A 19 10.28 -7.98 -0.65
C HIS A 19 9.09 -8.74 -1.28
N ASP A 20 9.26 -9.99 -1.73
CA ASP A 20 8.15 -10.80 -2.27
C ASP A 20 7.58 -11.80 -1.24
N GLN A 21 7.97 -11.68 0.04
CA GLN A 21 7.44 -12.52 1.11
C GLN A 21 6.22 -11.86 1.75
N VAL A 22 5.09 -12.58 1.76
CA VAL A 22 3.87 -12.10 2.43
C VAL A 22 4.04 -12.20 3.94
N ILE A 23 3.93 -11.07 4.63
CA ILE A 23 4.06 -11.00 6.10
C ILE A 23 2.69 -10.79 6.78
N ALA A 24 1.71 -10.24 6.06
CA ALA A 24 0.34 -10.14 6.55
C ALA A 24 -0.68 -10.13 5.41
N LYS A 25 -1.92 -10.53 5.71
CA LYS A 25 -3.08 -10.45 4.83
C LYS A 25 -4.20 -9.74 5.56
N VAL A 26 -4.82 -8.76 4.93
CA VAL A 26 -5.84 -7.92 5.52
C VAL A 26 -7.09 -7.94 4.64
N LYS A 27 -8.22 -8.21 5.28
CA LYS A 27 -9.55 -8.09 4.68
C LYS A 27 -10.35 -7.06 5.47
N LEU A 28 -10.62 -5.94 4.83
CA LEU A 28 -11.33 -4.80 5.38
C LEU A 28 -12.74 -4.71 4.79
N ASP A 29 -13.75 -4.81 5.64
CA ASP A 29 -15.15 -4.58 5.29
C ASP A 29 -15.61 -3.26 5.92
N TYR A 30 -15.69 -2.22 5.09
CA TYR A 30 -16.17 -0.90 5.51
C TYR A 30 -17.65 -0.90 5.90
N THR A 31 -18.47 -1.78 5.33
CA THR A 31 -19.91 -1.83 5.58
C THR A 31 -20.19 -2.40 6.96
N ASN A 32 -19.51 -3.50 7.30
CA ASN A 32 -19.68 -4.17 8.59
C ASN A 32 -18.71 -3.69 9.67
N GLN A 33 -17.79 -2.77 9.33
CA GLN A 33 -16.74 -2.27 10.22
C GLN A 33 -15.87 -3.39 10.81
N THR A 34 -15.58 -4.43 10.01
CA THR A 34 -14.77 -5.58 10.41
C THR A 34 -13.43 -5.58 9.68
N VAL A 35 -12.39 -6.00 10.39
CA VAL A 35 -11.05 -6.22 9.85
C VAL A 35 -10.60 -7.60 10.26
N ASP A 36 -10.33 -8.46 9.27
CA ASP A 36 -9.66 -9.73 9.48
C ASP A 36 -8.20 -9.55 9.09
N VAL A 37 -7.29 -9.88 10.02
CA VAL A 37 -5.86 -9.83 9.79
C VAL A 37 -5.27 -11.21 10.07
N TRP A 38 -4.57 -11.73 9.09
CA TRP A 38 -3.63 -12.83 9.27
C TRP A 38 -2.21 -12.26 9.24
N GLN A 39 -1.35 -12.72 10.14
CA GLN A 39 0.07 -12.39 10.16
C GLN A 39 0.87 -13.69 10.17
N ASP A 40 1.98 -13.68 9.45
CA ASP A 40 2.92 -14.78 9.48
C ASP A 40 3.77 -14.69 10.75
N ASN A 41 3.74 -15.75 11.57
CA ASN A 41 4.48 -15.83 12.83
C ASN A 41 5.90 -16.39 12.66
N GLU A 42 6.25 -16.88 11.47
CA GLU A 42 7.58 -17.41 11.15
C GLU A 42 8.54 -16.31 10.70
N VAL A 43 8.01 -15.15 10.33
CA VAL A 43 8.76 -13.96 9.94
C VAL A 43 8.88 -12.96 11.09
N THR A 44 10.04 -12.32 11.18
CA THR A 44 10.26 -11.17 12.06
C THR A 44 10.57 -9.97 11.17
N PRO A 45 9.55 -9.36 10.54
CA PRO A 45 9.78 -8.28 9.61
C PRO A 45 10.29 -7.04 10.34
N VAL A 46 11.06 -6.21 9.63
CA VAL A 46 11.58 -4.95 10.20
C VAL A 46 10.42 -4.04 10.61
N PHE A 47 9.31 -4.07 9.85
CA PHE A 47 8.09 -3.33 10.15
C PHE A 47 6.87 -4.24 10.12
N LEU A 48 6.31 -4.52 11.30
CA LEU A 48 5.04 -5.23 11.43
C LEU A 48 3.86 -4.29 11.14
N PRO A 49 2.90 -4.68 10.29
CA PRO A 49 1.62 -3.99 10.22
C PRO A 49 0.86 -4.23 11.56
N PHE A 50 0.39 -3.16 12.20
CA PHE A 50 -0.42 -3.19 13.44
C PHE A 50 0.29 -3.78 14.68
N PRO A 51 1.47 -3.29 15.08
CA PRO A 51 2.24 -3.89 16.18
C PRO A 51 1.48 -3.80 17.52
N GLY A 52 1.45 -4.91 18.26
CA GLY A 52 0.88 -4.97 19.62
C GLY A 52 -0.64 -4.87 19.69
N LYS A 53 -1.36 -4.96 18.56
CA LYS A 53 -2.83 -4.88 18.51
C LYS A 53 -3.44 -6.27 18.67
N GLN A 54 -4.18 -6.49 19.77
CA GLN A 54 -4.97 -7.72 19.94
C GLN A 54 -6.15 -7.82 18.97
N LYS A 55 -6.73 -6.67 18.60
CA LYS A 55 -7.82 -6.55 17.64
C LYS A 55 -7.56 -5.31 16.78
N VAL A 56 -7.53 -5.50 15.47
CA VAL A 56 -7.34 -4.43 14.49
C VAL A 56 -8.70 -3.84 14.14
N LEU A 57 -8.81 -2.51 14.15
CA LEU A 57 -9.99 -1.76 13.77
C LEU A 57 -9.81 -1.13 12.40
N VAL A 58 -10.92 -0.68 11.79
CA VAL A 58 -10.87 0.05 10.51
C VAL A 58 -9.95 1.27 10.60
N GLY A 59 -10.01 2.00 11.72
CA GLY A 59 -9.13 3.14 11.97
C GLY A 59 -7.65 2.78 11.97
N ASP A 60 -7.27 1.63 12.54
CA ASP A 60 -5.87 1.17 12.53
C ASP A 60 -5.39 0.91 11.11
N VAL A 61 -6.25 0.37 10.23
CA VAL A 61 -5.93 0.17 8.80
C VAL A 61 -5.74 1.50 8.07
N LEU A 62 -6.57 2.50 8.37
CA LEU A 62 -6.43 3.84 7.80
C LEU A 62 -5.16 4.54 8.29
N ASP A 63 -4.83 4.41 9.57
CA ASP A 63 -3.57 4.91 10.14
C ASP A 63 -2.36 4.23 9.51
N TYR A 64 -2.44 2.92 9.23
CA TYR A 64 -1.39 2.21 8.51
C TYR A 64 -1.22 2.74 7.08
N PHE A 65 -2.31 2.94 6.33
CA PHE A 65 -2.22 3.57 5.00
C PHE A 65 -1.64 4.98 5.06
N GLU A 66 -2.03 5.80 6.04
CA GLU A 66 -1.45 7.12 6.26
C GLU A 66 0.07 7.04 6.51
N SER A 67 0.53 6.06 7.29
CA SER A 67 1.97 5.87 7.56
C SER A 67 2.78 5.48 6.31
N ARG A 68 2.12 4.95 5.28
CA ARG A 68 2.72 4.61 3.98
C ARG A 68 2.56 5.72 2.94
N CYS A 69 2.08 6.90 3.34
CA CYS A 69 1.93 8.07 2.48
C CYS A 69 3.04 9.10 2.72
N LEU A 70 3.26 9.94 1.72
CA LEU A 70 4.01 11.18 1.86
C LEU A 70 3.37 12.12 2.91
N PRO A 71 4.15 12.89 3.70
CA PRO A 71 3.56 13.75 4.74
C PRO A 71 2.53 14.76 4.19
N ARG A 72 1.41 14.93 4.90
CA ARG A 72 0.37 15.94 4.57
C ARG A 72 0.90 17.37 4.51
N SER A 73 1.97 17.66 5.25
CA SER A 73 2.64 18.97 5.29
C SER A 73 3.67 19.16 4.17
N ARG A 74 3.82 18.20 3.25
CA ARG A 74 4.80 18.30 2.16
C ARG A 74 4.52 19.55 1.32
N HIS A 75 5.55 20.35 1.10
CA HIS A 75 5.47 21.50 0.22
C HIS A 75 5.12 21.05 -1.21
N HIS A 76 4.17 21.73 -1.85
CA HIS A 76 3.63 21.38 -3.16
C HIS A 76 2.97 20.00 -3.25
N ILE A 77 2.28 19.57 -2.18
CA ILE A 77 1.57 18.29 -2.16
C ILE A 77 0.57 18.15 -3.30
N GLU A 78 -0.07 19.24 -3.71
CA GLU A 78 -1.01 19.29 -4.84
C GLU A 78 -0.37 18.83 -6.16
N LYS A 79 0.89 19.18 -6.40
CA LYS A 79 1.62 18.76 -7.61
C LYS A 79 1.95 17.28 -7.57
N VAL A 80 2.30 16.77 -6.38
CA VAL A 80 2.59 15.35 -6.21
C VAL A 80 1.31 14.53 -6.41
N LEU A 81 0.20 14.93 -5.79
CA LEU A 81 -1.10 14.30 -6.00
C LEU A 81 -1.49 14.32 -7.48
N GLN A 82 -1.30 15.44 -8.18
CA GLN A 82 -1.56 15.54 -9.61
C GLN A 82 -0.71 14.56 -10.43
N SER A 83 0.57 14.38 -10.11
CA SER A 83 1.44 13.39 -10.78
C SER A 83 1.00 11.94 -10.55
N LEU A 84 0.32 11.66 -9.44
CA LEU A 84 -0.32 10.38 -9.15
C LEU A 84 -1.73 10.26 -9.75
N GLY A 85 -2.21 11.28 -10.48
CA GLY A 85 -3.58 11.33 -11.01
C GLY A 85 -4.67 11.58 -9.94
N LEU A 86 -4.29 12.04 -8.75
CA LEU A 86 -5.17 12.28 -7.61
C LEU A 86 -5.50 13.77 -7.44
N ARG A 87 -6.71 14.06 -6.97
CA ARG A 87 -7.17 15.44 -6.71
C ARG A 87 -7.07 15.85 -5.25
N GLU A 88 -7.19 14.88 -4.36
CA GLU A 88 -7.25 15.09 -2.92
C GLU A 88 -6.32 14.11 -2.22
N TYR A 89 -5.87 14.49 -1.03
CA TYR A 89 -5.08 13.60 -0.19
C TYR A 89 -6.01 12.60 0.49
N VAL A 90 -6.17 11.44 -0.14
CA VAL A 90 -6.89 10.29 0.41
C VAL A 90 -5.90 9.14 0.55
N PRO A 91 -5.51 8.73 1.77
CA PRO A 91 -4.45 7.75 1.99
C PRO A 91 -4.65 6.43 1.23
N THR A 92 -5.87 5.90 1.23
CA THR A 92 -6.20 4.67 0.50
C THR A 92 -5.96 4.81 -1.01
N ASP A 93 -6.24 5.99 -1.59
CA ASP A 93 -6.04 6.21 -3.03
C ASP A 93 -4.56 6.43 -3.34
N ILE A 94 -3.83 7.13 -2.48
CA ILE A 94 -2.37 7.28 -2.59
C ILE A 94 -1.71 5.90 -2.55
N VAL A 95 -2.02 5.08 -1.55
CA VAL A 95 -1.44 3.74 -1.41
C VAL A 95 -1.80 2.84 -2.59
N LYS A 96 -2.97 2.97 -3.20
CA LYS A 96 -3.30 2.23 -4.43
C LYS A 96 -2.46 2.64 -5.63
N GLN A 97 -2.01 3.89 -5.70
CA GLN A 97 -1.14 4.35 -6.78
C GLN A 97 0.34 4.05 -6.51
N THR A 98 0.76 4.04 -5.25
CA THR A 98 2.17 3.92 -4.87
C THR A 98 2.55 2.56 -4.30
N HIS A 99 1.57 1.68 -4.07
CA HIS A 99 1.72 0.46 -3.27
C HIS A 99 2.28 0.68 -1.86
N GLY A 100 2.25 1.93 -1.39
CA GLY A 100 2.81 2.31 -0.10
C GLY A 100 4.30 2.02 0.04
N VAL A 101 5.09 2.01 -1.04
CA VAL A 101 6.55 1.81 -0.94
C VAL A 101 7.20 3.01 -0.24
N LEU A 102 8.19 2.74 0.62
CA LEU A 102 9.04 3.77 1.23
C LEU A 102 10.50 3.48 0.91
N TYR A 103 11.30 4.52 0.78
CA TYR A 103 12.72 4.35 0.42
C TYR A 103 13.52 3.60 1.50
N ASP A 104 13.15 3.76 2.77
CA ASP A 104 13.92 3.29 3.93
C ASP A 104 13.66 1.81 4.28
N ASP A 105 12.67 1.18 3.66
CA ASP A 105 12.34 -0.24 3.85
C ASP A 105 12.04 -0.93 2.51
N TYR A 106 11.64 -2.20 2.54
CA TYR A 106 11.15 -2.94 1.37
C TYR A 106 9.73 -3.48 1.61
N VAL A 107 8.99 -2.83 2.51
CA VAL A 107 7.61 -3.20 2.81
C VAL A 107 6.68 -2.53 1.83
N TRP A 108 5.71 -3.27 1.30
CA TRP A 108 4.75 -2.74 0.35
C TRP A 108 3.43 -3.49 0.40
N ILE A 109 2.43 -2.93 -0.26
CA ILE A 109 1.05 -3.41 -0.24
C ILE A 109 0.65 -3.88 -1.63
N ARG A 110 0.21 -5.13 -1.72
CA ARG A 110 -0.38 -5.71 -2.94
C ARG A 110 -1.87 -5.88 -2.75
N PHE A 111 -2.68 -5.27 -3.61
CA PHE A 111 -4.12 -5.42 -3.57
C PHE A 111 -4.55 -6.73 -4.24
N SER A 112 -5.70 -7.25 -3.80
CA SER A 112 -6.24 -8.50 -4.34
C SER A 112 -6.47 -8.41 -5.85
N GLY A 113 -5.98 -9.40 -6.59
CA GLY A 113 -6.05 -9.47 -8.05
C GLY A 113 -4.82 -8.92 -8.78
N GLU A 114 -3.84 -8.39 -8.04
CA GLU A 114 -2.55 -7.97 -8.59
C GLU A 114 -1.53 -9.11 -8.53
N GLU A 115 -0.74 -9.24 -9.59
CA GLU A 115 0.37 -10.22 -9.70
C GLU A 115 1.73 -9.51 -9.70
N LEU A 116 1.80 -8.34 -9.06
CA LEU A 116 3.01 -7.52 -8.96
C LEU A 116 4.04 -8.16 -8.02
N THR A 117 5.30 -7.83 -8.25
CA THR A 117 6.46 -8.11 -7.40
C THR A 117 7.04 -6.82 -6.82
N CYS A 118 7.90 -6.94 -5.81
CA CYS A 118 8.59 -5.80 -5.21
C CYS A 118 9.39 -5.00 -6.26
N ALA A 119 9.97 -5.68 -7.25
CA ALA A 119 10.73 -5.03 -8.32
C ALA A 119 9.86 -4.17 -9.25
N ASP A 120 8.57 -4.48 -9.39
CA ASP A 120 7.66 -3.70 -10.24
C ASP A 120 7.30 -2.35 -9.61
N VAL A 121 7.28 -2.28 -8.28
CA VAL A 121 6.76 -1.12 -7.52
C VAL A 121 7.84 -0.36 -6.76
N HIS A 122 9.01 -0.96 -6.51
CA HIS A 122 10.05 -0.39 -5.68
C HIS A 122 11.33 -0.10 -6.49
N PRO A 123 11.54 1.15 -6.98
CA PRO A 123 12.63 1.47 -7.90
C PRO A 123 14.02 1.14 -7.39
N ARG A 124 14.26 1.33 -6.08
CA ARG A 124 15.54 0.99 -5.43
C ARG A 124 15.81 -0.53 -5.47
N PHE A 125 14.81 -1.34 -5.13
CA PHE A 125 14.93 -2.80 -5.19
C PHE A 125 15.13 -3.29 -6.62
N ALA A 126 14.38 -2.76 -7.58
CA ALA A 126 14.57 -3.07 -9.00
C ALA A 126 16.02 -2.81 -9.46
N SER A 127 16.56 -1.65 -9.09
CA SER A 127 17.94 -1.28 -9.39
C SER A 127 18.97 -2.22 -8.75
N GLU A 128 18.74 -2.68 -7.51
CA GLU A 128 19.62 -3.62 -6.80
C GLU A 128 19.62 -5.01 -7.44
N GLN A 129 18.49 -5.43 -8.04
CA GLN A 129 18.39 -6.69 -8.80
C GLN A 129 19.02 -6.62 -10.21
N GLY A 130 19.59 -5.48 -10.60
CA GLY A 130 20.11 -5.27 -11.96
C GLY A 130 19.01 -5.18 -13.02
N LEU A 131 17.75 -5.01 -12.60
CA LEU A 131 16.63 -4.75 -13.49
C LEU A 131 16.62 -3.24 -13.78
N SER A 132 17.03 -2.88 -14.99
CA SER A 132 16.93 -1.48 -15.46
C SER A 132 15.46 -1.05 -15.44
N SER A 133 15.08 -0.17 -14.52
CA SER A 133 13.73 0.38 -14.47
C SER A 133 13.49 1.29 -15.67
N ASP A 134 12.70 0.82 -16.64
CA ASP A 134 12.22 1.64 -17.76
C ASP A 134 11.22 2.73 -17.33
N LEU A 135 10.93 2.86 -16.02
CA LEU A 135 10.05 3.86 -15.41
C LEU A 135 10.58 5.31 -15.52
N CYS A 136 11.81 5.52 -15.97
CA CYS A 136 12.40 6.85 -16.17
C CYS A 136 12.31 7.39 -17.62
N LYS A 137 11.48 6.78 -18.48
CA LYS A 137 11.25 7.26 -19.86
C LYS A 137 9.82 7.78 -20.05
N GLN A 138 9.46 8.89 -19.41
CA GLN A 138 8.35 9.76 -19.85
C GLN A 138 8.69 11.23 -19.62
#